data_AF-A0A6B0UT01-F1
#
_entry.id   AF-A0A6B0UT01-F1
#
_cell.length_a   1.000
_cell.length_b   1.000
_cell.length_c   1.000
_cell.angle_alpha   90.00
_cell.angle_beta   90.00
_cell.angle_gamma   90.00
#
_symmetry.space_group_name_H-M   'P 1'
#
loop_
_entity.id
_entity.type
_entity.pdbx_description
1 polymer ?
#
loop_
_entity_poly.entity_id
_entity_poly.type
_entity_poly.pdbx_seq_one_letter_code
_entity_poly.pdbx_strand_id
1 'polypeptide(L)'
;MKVQFVAQVFSDTLSVSLATLLYLNELPLEAQATCDFLEHMDQIFDSLNSSPLECSERKMRFALSSSSGDINLLREKSSCIPKWQFLSPRRPQRVRGWHITINAVFLLWEDLSGKFDFDHLLTGRLNQDPLENLFGMV
;
A
#
# COMPACT_ATOMS: atom_id res chain seq x y z
N MET A 1 -19.71 2.16 1.99
CA MET A 1 -18.61 3.14 1.84
C MET A 1 -17.95 2.93 0.49
N LYS A 2 -17.51 3.97 -0.24
CA LYS A 2 -16.95 3.81 -1.61
C LYS A 2 -15.42 3.90 -1.61
N VAL A 3 -14.75 2.82 -1.21
CA VAL A 3 -13.27 2.71 -1.18
C VAL A 3 -12.67 2.87 -2.59
N GLN A 4 -13.41 2.47 -3.63
CA GLN A 4 -13.00 2.60 -5.04
C GLN A 4 -12.53 4.01 -5.43
N PHE A 5 -13.17 5.06 -4.91
CA PHE A 5 -12.82 6.43 -5.29
C PHE A 5 -11.49 6.85 -4.70
N VAL A 6 -11.20 6.41 -3.48
CA VAL A 6 -9.92 6.67 -2.84
C VAL A 6 -8.81 5.91 -3.56
N ALA A 7 -9.04 4.63 -3.86
CA ALA A 7 -8.06 3.81 -4.60
C ALA A 7 -7.76 4.39 -5.99
N GLN A 8 -8.77 4.93 -6.69
CA GLN A 8 -8.56 5.62 -7.97
C GLN A 8 -7.72 6.88 -7.83
N VAL A 9 -7.98 7.70 -6.81
CA VAL A 9 -7.22 8.94 -6.53
C VAL A 9 -5.76 8.65 -6.16
N PHE A 10 -5.51 7.58 -5.42
CA PHE A 10 -4.18 7.17 -4.98
C PHE A 10 -3.55 6.10 -5.88
N SER A 11 -3.82 6.16 -7.19
CA SER A 11 -3.31 5.18 -8.14
C SER A 11 -1.99 5.60 -8.79
N ASP A 12 -1.18 4.60 -9.17
CA ASP A 12 0.02 4.80 -10.00
C ASP A 12 -0.30 5.54 -11.31
N THR A 13 -1.44 5.24 -11.94
CA THR A 13 -1.86 5.92 -13.16
C THR A 13 -2.02 7.43 -12.98
N LEU A 14 -2.54 7.89 -11.84
CA LEU A 14 -2.61 9.32 -11.55
C LEU A 14 -1.22 9.91 -11.27
N SER A 15 -0.35 9.18 -10.57
CA SER A 15 1.05 9.60 -10.39
C SER A 15 1.75 9.84 -11.73
N VAL A 16 1.69 8.86 -12.63
CA VAL A 16 2.28 8.94 -13.98
C VAL A 16 1.66 10.07 -14.81
N SER A 17 0.35 10.28 -14.69
CA SER A 17 -0.34 11.38 -15.39
C SER A 17 0.16 12.74 -14.92
N LEU A 18 0.31 12.94 -13.61
CA LEU A 18 0.87 14.18 -13.06
C LEU A 18 2.34 14.36 -13.45
N ALA A 19 3.13 13.29 -13.44
CA ALA A 19 4.52 13.32 -13.90
C ALA A 19 4.63 13.70 -15.39
N THR A 20 3.68 13.25 -16.22
CA THR A 20 3.60 13.63 -17.63
C THR A 20 3.29 15.12 -17.79
N LEU A 21 2.33 15.64 -17.03
CA LEU A 21 1.99 17.07 -17.07
C LEU A 21 3.14 17.96 -16.55
N LEU A 22 3.88 17.51 -15.54
CA LEU A 22 5.13 18.14 -15.09
C LEU A 22 6.16 18.19 -16.22
N TYR A 23 6.39 17.07 -16.91
CA TYR A 23 7.33 17.00 -18.04
C TYR A 23 6.94 17.95 -19.18
N LEU A 24 5.64 18.09 -19.43
CA LEU A 24 5.10 19.03 -20.43
C LEU A 24 5.11 20.49 -19.97
N ASN A 25 5.55 20.78 -18.73
CA ASN A 25 5.50 22.10 -18.08
C ASN A 25 4.09 22.67 -17.91
N GLU A 26 3.08 21.81 -17.84
CA GLU A 26 1.68 22.19 -17.56
C GLU A 26 1.39 22.25 -16.05
N LEU A 27 2.30 21.71 -15.23
CA LEU A 27 2.25 21.78 -13.77
C LEU A 27 3.54 22.37 -13.20
N PRO A 28 3.46 23.04 -12.04
CA PRO A 28 4.63 23.57 -11.36
C PRO A 28 5.44 22.44 -10.71
N LEU A 29 6.76 22.61 -10.59
CA LEU A 29 7.70 21.57 -10.11
C LEU A 29 7.34 21.01 -8.72
N GLU A 30 6.67 21.80 -7.88
CA GLU A 30 6.17 21.41 -6.57
C GLU A 30 5.19 20.23 -6.65
N ALA A 31 4.52 20.01 -7.79
CA ALA A 31 3.64 18.87 -8.01
C ALA A 31 4.39 17.53 -8.01
N GLN A 32 5.72 17.52 -8.19
CA GLN A 32 6.54 16.28 -8.14
C GLN A 32 6.36 15.55 -6.80
N ALA A 33 6.33 16.29 -5.69
CA ALA A 33 6.13 15.71 -4.37
C ALA A 33 4.76 15.00 -4.24
N THR A 34 3.76 15.45 -5.01
CA THR A 34 2.45 14.79 -5.06
C THR A 34 2.52 13.50 -5.87
N CYS A 35 3.20 13.48 -7.01
CA CYS A 35 3.44 12.27 -7.80
C CYS A 35 4.11 11.19 -6.93
N ASP A 36 5.22 11.55 -6.29
CA ASP A 36 5.99 10.63 -5.44
C ASP A 36 5.14 10.09 -4.29
N PHE A 37 4.28 10.94 -3.69
CA PHE A 37 3.38 10.52 -2.63
C PHE A 37 2.28 9.57 -3.13
N LEU A 38 1.70 9.81 -4.30
CA LEU A 38 0.68 8.94 -4.89
C LEU A 38 1.26 7.57 -5.23
N GLU A 39 2.41 7.51 -5.90
CA GLU A 39 3.10 6.26 -6.20
C GLU A 39 3.41 5.48 -4.92
N HIS A 40 3.91 6.17 -3.89
CA HIS A 40 4.21 5.57 -2.61
C HIS A 40 2.96 4.96 -1.96
N MET A 41 1.84 5.69 -1.93
CA MET A 41 0.60 5.21 -1.36
C MET A 41 0.00 4.03 -2.14
N ASP A 42 0.06 4.06 -3.47
CA ASP A 42 -0.38 2.96 -4.35
C ASP A 42 0.37 1.67 -4.00
N GLN A 43 1.71 1.76 -3.95
CA GLN A 43 2.60 0.64 -3.63
C GLN A 43 2.35 0.04 -2.24
N ILE A 44 2.17 0.88 -1.21
CA ILE A 44 1.83 0.43 0.13
C ILE A 44 0.47 -0.26 0.13
N PHE A 45 -0.53 0.35 -0.52
CA PHE A 45 -1.90 -0.18 -0.53
C PHE A 45 -1.97 -1.53 -1.24
N ASP A 46 -1.35 -1.65 -2.41
CA ASP A 46 -1.31 -2.89 -3.18
C ASP A 46 -0.58 -4.01 -2.41
N SER A 47 0.51 -3.68 -1.69
CA SER A 47 1.23 -4.67 -0.85
C SER A 47 0.41 -5.19 0.31
N LEU A 48 -0.49 -4.37 0.88
CA LEU A 48 -1.38 -4.77 1.98
C LEU A 48 -2.71 -5.36 1.49
N ASN A 49 -2.95 -5.39 0.18
CA ASN A 49 -4.18 -5.91 -0.42
C ASN A 49 -3.90 -6.90 -1.55
N SER A 50 -2.81 -7.67 -1.45
CA SER A 50 -2.38 -8.59 -2.49
C SER A 50 -3.20 -9.88 -2.51
N SER A 51 -3.49 -10.37 -3.71
CA SER A 51 -4.42 -11.48 -3.95
C SER A 51 -3.89 -12.55 -4.91
N PRO A 52 -3.25 -12.21 -6.05
CA PRO A 52 -2.62 -13.21 -6.89
C PRO A 52 -1.34 -13.79 -6.27
N LEU A 53 -1.11 -15.09 -6.52
CA LEU A 53 0.13 -15.80 -6.14
C LEU A 53 1.30 -15.45 -7.04
N GLU A 54 1.03 -15.23 -8.33
CA GLU A 54 2.05 -14.92 -9.33
C GLU A 54 2.14 -13.41 -9.58
N CYS A 55 3.36 -12.94 -9.84
CA CYS A 55 3.65 -11.58 -10.22
C CYS A 55 2.98 -11.28 -11.57
N SER A 56 2.01 -10.36 -11.58
CA SER A 56 1.48 -9.78 -12.82
C SER A 56 2.33 -8.61 -13.29
N GLU A 57 2.10 -8.09 -14.50
CA GLU A 57 2.75 -6.85 -14.99
C GLU A 57 2.62 -5.64 -14.02
N ARG A 58 1.66 -5.68 -13.09
CA ARG A 58 1.51 -4.69 -12.01
C ARG A 58 2.36 -5.07 -10.79
N LYS A 59 3.39 -4.24 -10.54
CA LYS A 59 4.30 -4.35 -9.39
C LYS A 59 3.52 -4.33 -8.06
N MET A 60 3.98 -5.10 -7.07
CA MET A 60 3.53 -5.10 -5.66
C MET A 60 2.08 -5.56 -5.36
N ARG A 61 1.34 -6.08 -6.34
CA ARG A 61 -0.02 -6.65 -6.14
C ARG A 61 -0.05 -8.14 -5.80
N PHE A 62 1.09 -8.75 -5.54
CA PHE A 62 1.20 -10.20 -5.40
C PHE A 62 1.60 -10.62 -3.99
N ALA A 63 1.45 -11.90 -3.71
CA ALA A 63 1.66 -12.46 -2.38
C ALA A 63 3.06 -12.11 -1.85
N LEU A 64 3.16 -11.74 -0.57
CA LEU A 64 4.45 -11.55 0.07
C LEU A 64 5.18 -12.88 0.09
N SER A 65 6.43 -12.90 -0.38
CA SER A 65 7.26 -14.10 -0.40
C SER A 65 8.73 -13.75 -0.13
N SER A 66 9.52 -14.78 0.18
CA SER A 66 10.96 -14.63 0.42
C SER A 66 11.74 -14.20 -0.82
N SER A 67 11.21 -14.51 -2.01
CA SER A 67 11.91 -14.34 -3.30
C SER A 67 11.57 -13.02 -4.00
N SER A 68 10.50 -12.33 -3.60
CA SER A 68 9.98 -11.22 -4.40
C SER A 68 10.63 -9.87 -4.15
N GLY A 69 11.36 -9.69 -3.05
CA GLY A 69 11.89 -8.37 -2.64
C GLY A 69 10.81 -7.38 -2.15
N ASP A 70 9.53 -7.75 -2.19
CA ASP A 70 8.40 -6.90 -1.81
C ASP A 70 8.45 -6.47 -0.35
N ILE A 71 8.93 -7.35 0.53
CA ILE A 71 9.02 -7.07 1.96
C ILE A 71 10.01 -5.94 2.26
N ASN A 72 11.15 -5.95 1.56
CA ASN A 72 12.17 -4.91 1.75
C ASN A 72 11.66 -3.57 1.21
N LEU A 73 11.00 -3.61 0.05
CA LEU A 73 10.40 -2.42 -0.56
C LEU A 73 9.28 -1.84 0.33
N LEU A 74 8.38 -2.68 0.86
CA LEU A 74 7.35 -2.26 1.80
C LEU A 74 7.97 -1.68 3.08
N ARG A 75 9.07 -2.26 3.58
CA ARG A 75 9.78 -1.76 4.76
C ARG A 75 10.42 -0.40 4.51
N GLU A 76 11.06 -0.22 3.36
CA GLU A 76 11.65 1.05 2.94
C GLU A 76 10.57 2.14 2.85
N LYS A 77 9.50 1.84 2.11
CA LYS A 77 8.37 2.75 1.87
C LYS A 77 7.69 3.13 3.19
N SER A 78 7.35 2.15 4.02
CA SER A 78 6.69 2.37 5.32
C SER A 78 7.51 3.20 6.32
N SER A 79 8.83 3.30 6.16
CA SER A 79 9.69 4.14 7.01
C SER A 79 9.37 5.64 6.95
N CYS A 80 8.65 6.09 5.92
CA CYS A 80 8.24 7.48 5.75
C CYS A 80 6.99 7.84 6.58
N ILE A 81 6.11 6.87 6.88
CA ILE A 81 4.80 7.09 7.49
C ILE A 81 4.92 7.77 8.87
N PRO A 82 5.89 7.38 9.74
CA PRO A 82 6.12 8.08 10.99
C PRO A 82 6.51 9.56 10.83
N LYS A 83 7.07 9.93 9.68
CA LYS A 83 7.57 11.28 9.36
C LYS A 83 6.52 12.20 8.74
N TRP A 84 5.32 11.71 8.41
CA TRP A 84 4.25 12.53 7.85
C TRP A 84 3.88 13.70 8.76
N GLN A 85 3.82 14.89 8.15
CA GLN A 85 3.46 16.14 8.80
C GLN A 85 2.01 16.48 8.46
N PHE A 86 1.31 17.07 9.43
CA PHE A 86 -0.07 17.49 9.29
C PHE A 86 -0.19 18.95 9.70
N LEU A 87 -1.02 19.70 8.98
CA LEU A 87 -1.32 21.10 9.32
C LEU A 87 -2.02 21.22 10.69
N SER A 88 -2.76 20.18 11.08
CA SER A 88 -3.38 20.09 12.39
C SER A 88 -2.35 19.73 13.46
N PRO A 89 -2.40 20.35 14.66
CA PRO A 89 -1.55 19.96 15.79
C PRO A 89 -1.84 18.53 16.27
N ARG A 90 -3.02 17.98 15.94
CA ARG A 90 -3.39 16.61 16.28
C ARG A 90 -3.08 15.68 15.11
N ARG A 91 -2.14 14.76 15.34
CA ARG A 91 -1.84 13.68 14.40
C ARG A 91 -3.04 12.73 14.29
N PRO A 92 -3.50 12.38 13.07
CA PRO A 92 -4.57 11.41 12.90
C PRO A 92 -4.17 10.05 13.46
N GLN A 93 -5.08 9.41 14.22
CA GLN A 93 -4.85 8.07 14.78
C GLN A 93 -4.57 7.03 13.69
N ARG A 94 -5.10 7.23 12.48
CA ARG A 94 -4.88 6.36 11.32
C ARG A 94 -3.41 6.20 10.95
N VAL A 95 -2.57 7.20 11.23
CA VAL A 95 -1.12 7.12 10.97
C VAL A 95 -0.46 6.07 11.87
N ARG A 96 -0.89 5.99 13.13
CA ARG A 96 -0.50 4.90 14.03
C ARG A 96 -1.04 3.56 13.54
N GLY A 97 -2.28 3.54 13.02
CA GLY A 97 -2.88 2.36 12.41
C GLY A 97 -2.02 1.77 11.30
N TRP A 98 -1.61 2.58 10.33
CA TRP A 98 -0.69 2.16 9.25
C TRP A 98 0.59 1.52 9.78
N HIS A 99 1.24 2.17 10.76
CA HIS A 99 2.48 1.65 11.33
C HIS A 99 2.26 0.30 12.04
N ILE A 100 1.17 0.15 12.80
CA ILE A 100 0.81 -1.10 13.46
C ILE A 100 0.54 -2.19 12.42
N THR A 101 -0.30 -1.91 11.43
CA THR A 101 -0.69 -2.89 10.41
C THR A 101 0.53 -3.44 9.67
N ILE A 102 1.42 -2.55 9.19
CA ILE A 102 2.60 -2.97 8.43
C ILE A 102 3.54 -3.81 9.29
N ASN A 103 3.82 -3.38 10.53
CA ASN A 103 4.65 -4.18 11.44
C ASN A 103 4.01 -5.52 11.79
N ALA A 104 2.70 -5.57 11.99
CA ALA A 104 1.98 -6.81 12.27
C ALA A 104 2.07 -7.80 11.10
N VAL A 105 1.96 -7.31 9.85
CA VAL A 105 2.15 -8.14 8.65
C VAL A 105 3.58 -8.68 8.58
N PHE A 106 4.60 -7.88 8.90
CA PHE A 106 5.99 -8.36 8.94
C PHE A 106 6.20 -9.44 10.00
N LEU A 107 5.75 -9.20 11.23
CA LEU A 107 5.88 -10.18 12.31
C LEU A 107 5.12 -11.48 11.98
N LEU A 108 3.93 -11.36 11.41
CA LEU A 108 3.14 -12.52 10.97
C LEU A 108 3.89 -13.30 9.88
N TRP A 109 4.45 -12.61 8.89
CA TRP A 109 5.22 -13.26 7.83
C TRP A 109 6.48 -13.95 8.36
N GLU A 110 7.25 -13.30 9.25
CA GLU A 110 8.44 -13.88 9.88
C GLU A 110 8.09 -15.17 10.64
N ASP A 111 6.97 -15.18 11.36
CA ASP A 111 6.47 -16.36 12.05
C ASP A 111 6.00 -17.46 11.09
N LEU A 112 5.20 -17.13 10.08
CA LEU A 112 4.65 -18.10 9.13
C LEU A 112 5.74 -18.75 8.27
N SER A 113 6.63 -17.93 7.71
CA SER A 113 7.74 -18.42 6.87
C SER A 113 8.78 -19.18 7.70
N GLY A 114 9.11 -18.71 8.91
CA GLY A 114 10.16 -19.31 9.72
C GLY A 114 9.75 -20.55 10.51
N LYS A 115 8.46 -20.73 10.84
CA LYS A 115 8.00 -21.82 11.72
C LYS A 115 7.07 -22.82 11.04
N PHE A 116 6.43 -22.45 9.94
CA PHE A 116 5.35 -23.23 9.34
C PHE A 116 5.54 -23.49 7.84
N ASP A 117 6.73 -23.21 7.28
CA ASP A 117 7.09 -23.42 5.88
C ASP A 117 6.10 -22.77 4.89
N PHE A 118 5.57 -21.60 5.22
CA PHE A 118 4.73 -20.84 4.31
C PHE A 118 5.59 -20.21 3.20
N ASP A 119 5.28 -20.55 1.95
CA ASP A 119 5.95 -19.96 0.78
C ASP A 119 5.48 -18.53 0.48
N HIS A 120 4.25 -18.19 0.87
CA HIS A 120 3.64 -16.92 0.54
C HIS A 120 2.57 -16.48 1.54
N LEU A 121 2.31 -15.17 1.62
CA LEU A 121 1.24 -14.57 2.41
C LEU A 121 0.38 -13.64 1.55
N LEU A 122 -0.91 -13.97 1.48
CA LEU A 122 -1.93 -13.17 0.78
C LEU A 122 -2.48 -12.09 1.70
N THR A 123 -2.00 -10.86 1.57
CA THR A 123 -2.37 -9.77 2.48
C THR A 123 -3.80 -9.28 2.27
N GLY A 124 -4.38 -9.48 1.09
CA GLY A 124 -5.82 -9.27 0.82
C GLY A 124 -6.75 -10.17 1.64
N ARG A 125 -6.23 -11.20 2.33
CA ARG A 125 -6.98 -12.01 3.29
C ARG A 125 -6.89 -11.51 4.73
N LEU A 126 -6.13 -10.45 4.98
CA LEU A 126 -5.90 -9.86 6.30
C LEU A 126 -6.76 -8.60 6.55
N ASN A 127 -7.75 -8.34 5.68
CA ASN A 127 -8.71 -7.24 5.81
C ASN A 127 -10.11 -7.76 6.19
N GLN A 128 -11.03 -6.83 6.42
CA GLN A 128 -12.41 -7.13 6.83
C GLN A 128 -13.38 -7.21 5.63
N ASP A 129 -12.89 -7.07 4.39
CA ASP A 129 -13.71 -7.01 3.19
C ASP A 129 -14.62 -8.24 3.03
N PRO A 130 -14.20 -9.49 3.30
CA PRO A 130 -15.10 -10.64 3.22
C PRO A 130 -16.30 -10.53 4.18
N LEU A 131 -16.09 -9.96 5.37
CA LEU A 131 -17.15 -9.75 6.35
C LEU A 131 -18.09 -8.60 5.93
N GLU A 132 -17.54 -7.50 5.41
CA GLU A 132 -18.34 -6.39 4.88
C GLU A 132 -19.17 -6.84 3.66
N ASN A 133 -18.60 -7.65 2.78
CA ASN A 133 -19.29 -8.24 1.64
C ASN A 133 -20.44 -9.16 2.09
N LEU A 134 -20.23 -9.94 3.16
CA LEU A 134 -21.30 -10.74 3.76
C LEU A 134 -22.46 -9.87 4.26
N PHE A 135 -22.17 -8.77 4.97
CA PHE A 135 -23.20 -7.84 5.41
C PHE A 135 -23.90 -7.09 4.28
N GLY A 136 -23.27 -6.96 3.11
CA GLY A 136 -23.92 -6.40 1.92
C GLY A 136 -24.90 -7.36 1.23
N MET A 137 -24.80 -8.66 1.51
CA MET A 137 -25.67 -9.70 0.95
C MET A 137 -26.88 -10.02 1.83
N VAL A 138 -26.79 -9.76 3.14
CA VAL A 138 -27.84 -10.00 4.14
C VAL A 138 -28.68 -8.75 4.33
#